data_AF-A0A3N5X337-F1
#
_entry.id   AF-A0A3N5X337-F1
#
_cell.length_a   1.000
_cell.length_b   1.000
_cell.length_c   1.000
_cell.angle_alpha   90.00
_cell.angle_beta   90.00
_cell.angle_gamma   90.00
#
_symmetry.space_group_name_H-M   'P 1'
#
loop_
_entity.id
_entity.type
_entity.pdbx_description
1 polymer ?
#
loop_
_entity_poly.entity_id
_entity_poly.type
_entity_poly.pdbx_seq_one_letter_code
_entity_poly.pdbx_strand_id
1 'polypeptide(L)'
;NPIIVKEIRSRMRGPRVFITLTLILLAMGAVMFAMLQILLASARYTNVLSPQVGQSLFAALAFLELFMICAITPAVTAGDVSSEKERQTYEMLMSTPLSPTSILWGKLVSALSYVLLLLFAGVPLASVVFIFGGVAPWDMLKALMVLGAISVAYGILGMFMSVLFGRTGRATVASFITVVVLMIGPLFLAALIGVVRGGEPPRWILAPSPISALSSALAPSMNTDMGGVFYVLSGLFNMGVAPISQISIPRPLYHYTLPFYTILSVLLYMLSTRLIQPTRQWRLRWKELLAGVVTFLVVIALLVGGFLLTANRYEWSSPVRNGTNPDGRPAIMPLPAQQVFPDKQVVPVMPEENTPTPAADQTSTPVGASSNQEPMSDETQAEIYAAVARQLFTVDNTVGTNAPNWVGLYLVSLTDDRIGDPNEPTGDPVVFSKDLLSGIAQRLGDLPPKVMWIQGKGDASVDPKTGEVDGGESAVITFGNIHPQKDGTVHVSASLYFASLGATGKTYILSNTDGTWKVTGTTGAEWIS
;
A
#
# COMPACT_ATOMS: atom_id res chain seq x y z
N ASN A 1 40.55 -5.46 -13.39
CA ASN A 1 41.17 -5.62 -12.05
C ASN A 1 41.44 -7.11 -11.81
N PRO A 2 42.70 -7.56 -11.78
CA PRO A 2 43.05 -8.99 -11.65
C PRO A 2 42.61 -9.61 -10.33
N ILE A 3 42.44 -8.81 -9.27
CA ILE A 3 41.97 -9.29 -7.96
C ILE A 3 40.54 -9.80 -8.04
N ILE A 4 39.66 -9.10 -8.76
CA ILE A 4 38.26 -9.51 -8.94
C ILE A 4 38.20 -10.90 -9.58
N VAL A 5 38.94 -11.11 -10.67
CA VAL A 5 38.95 -12.39 -11.38
C VAL A 5 39.50 -13.51 -10.49
N LYS A 6 40.58 -13.24 -9.75
CA LYS A 6 41.17 -14.20 -8.81
C LYS A 6 40.19 -14.58 -7.69
N GLU A 7 39.58 -13.59 -7.04
CA GLU A 7 38.71 -13.78 -5.88
C GLU A 7 37.37 -14.43 -6.28
N ILE A 8 36.73 -13.98 -7.37
CA ILE A 8 35.51 -14.61 -7.89
C ILE A 8 35.79 -16.05 -8.27
N ARG A 9 36.88 -16.31 -8.99
CA ARG A 9 37.26 -17.69 -9.35
C ARG A 9 37.57 -18.51 -8.11
N SER A 10 38.23 -17.95 -7.09
CA SER A 10 38.53 -18.67 -5.85
C SER A 10 37.28 -18.98 -5.03
N ARG A 11 36.30 -18.06 -4.97
CA ARG A 11 35.06 -18.25 -4.23
C ARG A 11 34.11 -19.19 -4.96
N MET A 12 33.90 -19.00 -6.26
CA MET A 12 32.97 -19.83 -7.05
C MET A 12 33.52 -21.22 -7.40
N ARG A 13 34.81 -21.47 -7.18
CA ARG A 13 35.44 -22.77 -7.44
C ARG A 13 35.23 -23.71 -6.26
N GLY A 14 34.14 -24.47 -6.32
CA GLY A 14 33.90 -25.61 -5.45
C GLY A 14 32.41 -25.92 -5.29
N PRO A 15 32.04 -27.17 -5.00
CA PRO A 15 30.65 -27.57 -4.83
C PRO A 15 29.98 -26.85 -3.66
N ARG A 16 30.74 -26.37 -2.68
CA ARG A 16 30.23 -25.70 -1.47
C ARG A 16 29.41 -24.45 -1.78
N VAL A 17 29.80 -23.63 -2.76
CA VAL A 17 29.04 -22.42 -3.12
C VAL A 17 27.72 -22.78 -3.77
N PHE A 18 27.72 -23.76 -4.67
CA PHE A 18 26.48 -24.27 -5.27
C PHE A 18 25.56 -24.90 -4.22
N ILE A 19 26.09 -25.74 -3.32
CA ILE A 19 25.31 -26.38 -2.25
C ILE A 19 24.71 -25.34 -1.30
N THR A 20 25.50 -24.36 -0.85
CA THR A 20 24.99 -23.30 0.06
C THR A 20 23.93 -22.44 -0.61
N LEU A 21 24.14 -22.04 -1.87
CA LEU A 21 23.16 -21.27 -2.63
C LEU A 21 21.86 -22.07 -2.83
N THR A 22 21.95 -23.34 -3.26
CA THR A 22 20.79 -24.22 -3.41
C THR A 22 20.05 -24.43 -2.09
N LEU A 23 20.76 -24.62 -0.98
CA LEU A 23 20.14 -24.80 0.34
C LEU A 23 19.41 -23.52 0.79
N ILE A 24 19.98 -22.35 0.56
CA ILE A 24 19.33 -21.07 0.87
C ILE A 24 18.10 -20.85 -0.01
N LEU A 25 18.19 -21.13 -1.32
CA LEU A 25 17.06 -21.08 -2.23
C LEU A 25 15.94 -22.04 -1.82
N LEU A 26 16.29 -23.26 -1.40
CA LEU A 26 15.32 -24.25 -0.94
C LEU A 26 14.67 -23.82 0.38
N ALA A 27 15.45 -23.27 1.32
CA ALA A 27 14.91 -22.71 2.56
C ALA A 27 13.97 -21.53 2.27
N MET A 28 14.34 -20.66 1.33
CA MET A 28 13.54 -19.52 0.91
C MET A 28 12.23 -19.95 0.24
N GLY A 29 12.28 -20.94 -0.67
CA GLY A 29 11.11 -21.55 -1.25
C GLY A 29 10.22 -22.27 -0.23
N ALA A 30 10.82 -22.95 0.77
CA ALA A 30 10.08 -23.61 1.84
C ALA A 30 9.35 -22.61 2.75
N VAL A 31 9.99 -21.48 3.11
CA VAL A 31 9.36 -20.40 3.86
C VAL A 31 8.20 -19.79 3.06
N MET A 32 8.40 -19.52 1.76
CA MET A 32 7.32 -19.03 0.90
C MET A 32 6.16 -20.02 0.79
N PHE A 33 6.45 -21.32 0.63
CA PHE A 33 5.43 -22.35 0.58
C PHE A 33 4.66 -22.45 1.90
N ALA A 34 5.36 -22.43 3.04
CA ALA A 34 4.73 -22.41 4.35
C ALA A 34 3.84 -21.17 4.52
N MET A 35 4.30 -20.00 4.05
CA MET A 35 3.52 -18.77 4.08
C MET A 35 2.26 -18.88 3.22
N LEU A 36 2.38 -19.41 2.00
CA LEU A 36 1.24 -19.68 1.13
C LEU A 36 0.22 -20.60 1.81
N GLN A 37 0.66 -21.67 2.49
CA GLN A 37 -0.25 -22.56 3.23
C GLN A 37 -0.98 -21.84 4.37
N ILE A 38 -0.27 -21.00 5.13
CA ILE A 38 -0.88 -20.19 6.20
C ILE A 38 -1.92 -19.23 5.62
N LEU A 39 -1.63 -18.60 4.49
CA LEU A 39 -2.57 -17.69 3.83
C LEU A 39 -3.80 -18.40 3.28
N LEU A 40 -3.62 -19.54 2.61
CA LEU A 40 -4.73 -20.35 2.10
C LEU A 40 -5.58 -20.92 3.24
N ALA A 41 -4.97 -21.27 4.38
CA ALA A 41 -5.71 -21.69 5.56
C ALA A 41 -6.52 -20.53 6.17
N SER A 42 -5.96 -19.33 6.20
CA SER A 42 -6.64 -18.11 6.68
C SER A 42 -7.79 -17.70 5.76
N ALA A 43 -7.61 -17.87 4.44
CA ALA A 43 -8.62 -17.62 3.42
C ALA A 43 -9.86 -18.54 3.50
N ARG A 44 -9.79 -19.64 4.27
CA ARG A 44 -10.99 -20.47 4.56
C ARG A 44 -11.92 -19.82 5.59
N TYR A 45 -11.38 -18.94 6.43
CA TYR A 45 -12.12 -18.27 7.50
C TYR A 45 -12.44 -16.80 7.17
N THR A 46 -11.75 -16.22 6.18
CA THR A 46 -11.91 -14.82 5.76
C THR A 46 -12.00 -14.77 4.23
N ASN A 47 -12.85 -13.92 3.66
CA ASN A 47 -12.93 -13.72 2.20
C ASN A 47 -11.67 -12.98 1.68
N VAL A 48 -10.58 -13.70 1.50
CA VAL A 48 -9.33 -13.17 0.94
C VAL A 48 -9.38 -13.30 -0.58
N LEU A 49 -9.28 -12.18 -1.33
CA LEU A 49 -9.18 -12.29 -2.80
C LEU A 49 -7.76 -12.72 -3.23
N SER A 50 -7.66 -13.28 -4.43
CA SER A 50 -6.39 -13.77 -4.99
C SER A 50 -5.28 -12.71 -5.08
N PRO A 51 -5.55 -11.42 -5.41
CA PRO A 51 -4.48 -10.40 -5.47
C PRO A 51 -3.82 -10.12 -4.12
N GLN A 52 -4.55 -10.20 -3.00
CA GLN A 52 -4.00 -9.98 -1.67
C GLN A 52 -3.00 -11.07 -1.26
N VAL A 53 -3.21 -12.30 -1.73
CA VAL A 53 -2.25 -13.41 -1.53
C VAL A 53 -0.95 -13.12 -2.27
N GLY A 54 -1.01 -12.59 -3.50
CA GLY A 54 0.18 -12.17 -4.23
C GLY A 54 0.95 -11.04 -3.52
N GLN A 55 0.25 -10.00 -3.09
CA GLN A 55 0.83 -8.84 -2.40
C GLN A 55 1.58 -9.22 -1.10
N SER A 56 0.99 -10.12 -0.31
CA SER A 56 1.58 -10.60 0.94
C SER A 56 2.76 -11.55 0.71
N LEU A 57 2.69 -12.44 -0.29
CA LEU A 57 3.83 -13.28 -0.67
C LEU A 57 5.01 -12.45 -1.20
N PHE A 58 4.73 -11.38 -1.94
CA PHE A 58 5.75 -10.44 -2.38
C PHE A 58 6.45 -9.76 -1.21
N ALA A 59 5.67 -9.21 -0.26
CA ALA A 59 6.22 -8.61 0.94
C ALA A 59 7.04 -9.62 1.74
N ALA A 60 6.55 -10.85 1.90
CA ALA A 60 7.26 -11.92 2.59
C ALA A 60 8.62 -12.20 1.92
N LEU A 61 8.64 -12.35 0.59
CA LEU A 61 9.86 -12.58 -0.18
C LEU A 61 10.86 -11.42 0.00
N ALA A 62 10.40 -10.18 -0.13
CA ALA A 62 11.27 -9.01 -0.02
C ALA A 62 11.87 -8.86 1.40
N PHE A 63 11.07 -9.06 2.44
CA PHE A 63 11.59 -9.03 3.82
C PHE A 63 12.53 -10.19 4.11
N LEU A 64 12.22 -11.39 3.61
CA LEU A 64 13.08 -12.56 3.75
C LEU A 64 14.44 -12.34 3.07
N GLU A 65 14.46 -11.76 1.87
CA GLU A 65 15.68 -11.35 1.18
C GLU A 65 16.46 -10.32 2.01
N LEU A 66 15.78 -9.32 2.58
CA LEU A 66 16.42 -8.36 3.46
C LEU A 66 17.09 -9.03 4.66
N PHE A 67 16.40 -9.93 5.35
CA PHE A 67 16.97 -10.65 6.51
C PHE A 67 18.17 -11.49 6.09
N MET A 68 18.11 -12.16 4.94
CA MET A 68 19.25 -12.91 4.40
C MET A 68 20.43 -12.00 4.05
N ILE A 69 20.19 -10.85 3.44
CA ILE A 69 21.23 -9.84 3.16
C ILE A 69 21.87 -9.36 4.47
N CYS A 70 21.07 -9.04 5.49
CA CYS A 70 21.55 -8.63 6.81
C CYS A 70 22.39 -9.72 7.49
N ALA A 71 22.07 -11.00 7.30
CA ALA A 71 22.79 -12.11 7.90
C ALA A 71 24.09 -12.47 7.15
N ILE A 72 24.02 -12.54 5.81
CA ILE A 72 25.10 -13.07 4.96
C ILE A 72 26.14 -12.00 4.67
N THR A 73 25.71 -10.77 4.36
CA THR A 73 26.62 -9.68 3.94
C THR A 73 27.72 -9.40 4.96
N PRO A 74 27.43 -9.16 6.25
CA PRO A 74 28.49 -8.95 7.25
C PRO A 74 29.36 -10.21 7.44
N ALA A 75 28.81 -11.41 7.30
CA ALA A 75 29.58 -12.65 7.42
C ALA A 75 30.63 -12.79 6.30
N VAL A 76 30.28 -12.42 5.06
CA VAL A 76 31.17 -12.56 3.90
C VAL A 76 32.12 -11.39 3.71
N THR A 77 31.84 -10.21 4.27
CA THR A 77 32.65 -8.99 4.11
C THR A 77 33.52 -8.64 5.32
N ALA A 78 33.08 -8.95 6.55
CA ALA A 78 33.83 -8.60 7.76
C ALA A 78 35.15 -9.37 7.89
N GLY A 79 35.31 -10.49 7.18
CA GLY A 79 36.53 -11.28 7.13
C GLY A 79 37.52 -10.88 6.02
N ASP A 80 37.13 -10.04 5.06
CA ASP A 80 37.86 -9.91 3.78
C ASP A 80 39.28 -9.34 3.91
N VAL A 81 39.47 -8.42 4.86
CA VAL A 81 40.77 -7.78 5.10
C VAL A 81 41.42 -8.34 6.36
N SER A 82 40.65 -8.58 7.41
CA SER A 82 41.15 -9.14 8.67
C SER A 82 41.72 -10.54 8.51
N SER A 83 41.18 -11.37 7.60
CA SER A 83 41.73 -12.72 7.36
C SER A 83 43.09 -12.70 6.68
N GLU A 84 43.37 -11.69 5.84
CA GLU A 84 44.69 -11.50 5.23
C GLU A 84 45.72 -11.01 6.25
N LYS A 85 45.29 -10.17 7.20
CA LYS A 85 46.12 -9.72 8.33
C LYS A 85 46.47 -10.90 9.24
N GLU A 86 45.51 -11.76 9.53
CA GLU A 86 45.70 -12.95 10.37
C GLU A 86 46.58 -14.02 9.71
N ARG A 87 46.51 -14.15 8.38
CA ARG A 87 47.36 -15.05 7.58
C ARG A 87 48.74 -14.48 7.24
N GLN A 88 49.07 -13.27 7.70
CA GLN A 88 50.31 -12.54 7.38
C GLN A 88 50.58 -12.35 5.87
N THR A 89 49.55 -12.44 5.04
CA THR A 89 49.63 -12.22 3.59
C THR A 89 49.39 -10.76 3.21
N TYR A 90 48.92 -9.95 4.17
CA TYR A 90 48.63 -8.54 3.99
C TYR A 90 49.85 -7.70 3.55
N GLU A 91 51.03 -7.92 4.15
CA GLU A 91 52.25 -7.18 3.80
C GLU A 91 52.74 -7.51 2.38
N MET A 92 52.64 -8.79 2.00
CA MET A 92 52.95 -9.25 0.65
C MET A 92 51.96 -8.69 -0.38
N LEU A 93 50.69 -8.53 -0.02
CA LEU A 93 49.70 -7.90 -0.89
C LEU A 93 50.03 -6.41 -1.12
N MET A 94 50.49 -5.72 -0.06
CA MET A 94 50.80 -4.29 -0.11
C MET A 94 52.15 -3.97 -0.77
N SER A 95 53.03 -4.97 -0.94
CA SER A 95 54.28 -4.81 -1.72
C SER A 95 54.07 -4.92 -3.23
N THR A 96 52.87 -5.31 -3.68
CA THR A 96 52.51 -5.32 -5.10
C THR A 96 52.28 -3.89 -5.63
N PRO A 97 52.45 -3.63 -6.95
CA PRO A 97 52.26 -2.31 -7.56
C PRO A 97 50.79 -1.86 -7.64
N LEU A 98 49.88 -2.46 -6.86
CA LEU A 98 48.46 -2.17 -6.90
C LEU A 98 48.08 -1.08 -5.91
N SER A 99 47.25 -0.12 -6.36
CA SER A 99 46.72 0.91 -5.47
C SER A 99 45.80 0.31 -4.38
N PRO A 100 45.80 0.84 -3.15
CA PRO A 100 44.97 0.33 -2.05
C PRO A 100 43.46 0.36 -2.34
N THR A 101 43.01 1.37 -3.09
CA THR A 101 41.61 1.50 -3.53
C THR A 101 41.20 0.36 -4.48
N SER A 102 42.05 0.00 -5.44
CA SER A 102 41.82 -1.13 -6.36
C SER A 102 41.79 -2.48 -5.61
N ILE A 103 42.56 -2.62 -4.53
CA ILE A 103 42.55 -3.81 -3.68
C ILE A 103 41.20 -3.93 -2.95
N LEU A 104 40.80 -2.88 -2.24
CA LEU A 104 39.54 -2.83 -1.49
C LEU A 104 38.34 -3.01 -2.42
N TRP A 105 38.31 -2.30 -3.55
CA TRP A 105 37.23 -2.44 -4.53
C TRP A 105 37.13 -3.86 -5.08
N GLY A 106 38.28 -4.48 -5.38
CA GLY A 106 38.32 -5.85 -5.87
C GLY A 106 37.76 -6.86 -4.87
N LYS A 107 38.10 -6.71 -3.60
CA LYS A 107 37.58 -7.55 -2.51
C LYS A 107 36.08 -7.30 -2.27
N LEU A 108 35.65 -6.04 -2.27
CA LEU A 108 34.24 -5.67 -2.08
C LEU A 108 33.34 -6.29 -3.16
N VAL A 109 33.71 -6.12 -4.44
CA VAL A 109 32.96 -6.66 -5.57
C VAL A 109 32.88 -8.19 -5.50
N SER A 110 33.98 -8.86 -5.14
CA SER A 110 33.98 -10.31 -5.02
C SER A 110 33.17 -10.83 -3.82
N ALA A 111 33.04 -10.06 -2.75
CA ALA A 111 32.22 -10.44 -1.61
C ALA A 111 30.72 -10.18 -1.88
N LEU A 112 30.41 -9.04 -2.51
CA LEU A 112 29.07 -8.67 -2.93
C LEU A 112 28.53 -9.56 -4.05
N SER A 113 29.38 -10.18 -4.89
CA SER A 113 28.90 -11.05 -5.97
C SER A 113 28.03 -12.20 -5.46
N TYR A 114 28.32 -12.76 -4.29
CA TYR A 114 27.47 -13.81 -3.69
C TYR A 114 26.10 -13.26 -3.27
N VAL A 115 26.07 -12.06 -2.70
CA VAL A 115 24.83 -11.39 -2.28
C VAL A 115 23.99 -10.97 -3.48
N LEU A 116 24.64 -10.48 -4.55
CA LEU A 116 23.96 -10.17 -5.81
C LEU A 116 23.40 -11.42 -6.48
N LEU A 117 24.15 -12.54 -6.47
CA LEU A 117 23.63 -13.82 -6.96
C LEU A 117 22.39 -14.27 -6.17
N LEU A 118 22.39 -14.10 -4.85
CA LEU A 118 21.22 -14.40 -4.01
C LEU A 118 20.01 -13.55 -4.40
N LEU A 119 20.23 -12.25 -4.60
CA LEU A 119 19.20 -11.30 -4.98
C LEU A 119 18.63 -11.57 -6.40
N PHE A 120 19.47 -11.95 -7.36
CA PHE A 120 19.00 -12.42 -8.68
C PHE A 120 18.30 -13.79 -8.60
N ALA A 121 18.69 -14.65 -7.68
CA ALA A 121 18.05 -15.93 -7.46
C ALA A 121 16.65 -15.81 -6.82
N GLY A 122 16.34 -14.68 -6.21
CA GLY A 122 14.99 -14.33 -5.77
C GLY A 122 14.03 -13.98 -6.90
N VAL A 123 14.53 -13.57 -8.07
CA VAL A 123 13.69 -13.18 -9.22
C VAL A 123 12.80 -14.34 -9.72
N PRO A 124 13.31 -15.57 -9.93
CA PRO A 124 12.45 -16.71 -10.25
C PRO A 124 11.38 -17.03 -9.19
N LEU A 125 11.69 -16.83 -7.91
CA LEU A 125 10.73 -17.03 -6.82
C LEU A 125 9.63 -15.97 -6.86
N ALA A 126 9.98 -14.74 -7.25
CA ALA A 126 9.02 -13.68 -7.49
C ALA A 126 8.08 -13.97 -8.69
N SER A 127 8.46 -14.83 -9.64
CA SER A 127 7.54 -15.28 -10.69
C SER A 127 6.31 -16.00 -10.14
N VAL A 128 6.44 -16.72 -9.03
CA VAL A 128 5.30 -17.40 -8.36
C VAL A 128 4.31 -16.38 -7.80
N VAL A 129 4.82 -15.26 -7.29
CA VAL A 129 4.03 -14.15 -6.77
C VAL A 129 3.14 -13.55 -7.87
N PHE A 130 3.68 -13.39 -9.08
CA PHE A 130 2.94 -12.84 -10.21
C PHE A 130 1.76 -13.71 -10.67
N ILE A 131 1.77 -15.02 -10.39
CA ILE A 131 0.66 -15.93 -10.72
C ILE A 131 -0.61 -15.54 -9.94
N PHE A 132 -0.46 -15.10 -8.69
CA PHE A 132 -1.58 -14.66 -7.85
C PHE A 132 -2.05 -13.23 -8.16
N GLY A 133 -1.24 -12.45 -8.90
CA GLY A 133 -1.53 -11.07 -9.25
C GLY A 133 -1.29 -10.08 -8.10
N GLY A 134 -1.78 -8.85 -8.27
CA GLY A 134 -1.73 -7.82 -7.21
C GLY A 134 -0.42 -7.02 -7.08
N VAL A 135 0.64 -7.39 -7.80
CA VAL A 135 1.95 -6.70 -7.74
C VAL A 135 2.40 -6.28 -9.14
N ALA A 136 2.71 -4.99 -9.31
CA ALA A 136 3.25 -4.49 -10.57
C ALA A 136 4.74 -4.89 -10.72
N PRO A 137 5.22 -5.28 -11.92
CA PRO A 137 6.64 -5.57 -12.16
C PRO A 137 7.57 -4.40 -11.80
N TRP A 138 7.06 -3.16 -11.91
CA TRP A 138 7.79 -1.97 -11.53
C TRP A 138 8.03 -1.88 -10.02
N ASP A 139 7.13 -2.38 -9.18
CA ASP A 139 7.30 -2.42 -7.73
C ASP A 139 8.32 -3.47 -7.32
N MET A 140 8.36 -4.60 -8.03
CA MET A 140 9.42 -5.60 -7.87
C MET A 140 10.80 -5.02 -8.19
N LEU A 141 10.93 -4.29 -9.30
CA LEU A 141 12.19 -3.64 -9.66
C LEU A 141 12.63 -2.60 -8.61
N LYS A 142 11.68 -1.82 -8.06
CA LYS A 142 11.97 -0.89 -6.96
C LYS A 142 12.49 -1.63 -5.72
N ALA A 143 11.83 -2.70 -5.29
CA ALA A 143 12.27 -3.49 -4.13
C ALA A 143 13.69 -4.05 -4.35
N LEU A 144 13.94 -4.59 -5.55
CA LEU A 144 15.24 -5.12 -5.95
C LEU A 144 16.36 -4.06 -5.89
N MET A 145 16.07 -2.85 -6.37
CA MET A 145 17.00 -1.71 -6.31
C MET A 145 17.30 -1.27 -4.87
N VAL A 146 16.27 -1.22 -4.01
CA VAL A 146 16.44 -0.88 -2.59
C VAL A 146 17.28 -1.93 -1.87
N LEU A 147 16.98 -3.22 -2.07
CA LEU A 147 17.74 -4.33 -1.50
C LEU A 147 19.19 -4.34 -1.99
N GLY A 148 19.40 -4.08 -3.29
CA GLY A 148 20.71 -3.93 -3.88
C GLY A 148 21.52 -2.80 -3.24
N ALA A 149 20.92 -1.63 -3.06
CA ALA A 149 21.56 -0.49 -2.40
C ALA A 149 21.92 -0.80 -0.93
N ILE A 150 21.03 -1.44 -0.18
CA ILE A 150 21.28 -1.87 1.21
C ILE A 150 22.41 -2.90 1.26
N SER A 151 22.43 -3.85 0.32
CA SER A 151 23.49 -4.88 0.25
C SER A 151 24.88 -4.26 0.07
N VAL A 152 25.00 -3.24 -0.79
CA VAL A 152 26.26 -2.51 -1.01
C VAL A 152 26.67 -1.76 0.24
N ALA A 153 25.72 -1.06 0.89
CA ALA A 153 26.01 -0.30 2.11
C ALA A 153 26.48 -1.20 3.25
N TYR A 154 25.83 -2.35 3.45
CA TYR A 154 26.22 -3.32 4.47
C TYR A 154 27.52 -4.04 4.14
N GLY A 155 27.82 -4.25 2.85
CA GLY A 155 29.11 -4.81 2.44
C GLY A 155 30.27 -3.86 2.72
N ILE A 156 30.08 -2.56 2.46
CA ILE A 156 31.08 -1.53 2.78
C ILE A 156 31.23 -1.38 4.30
N LEU A 157 30.13 -1.44 5.05
CA LEU A 157 30.15 -1.40 6.51
C LEU A 157 30.92 -2.60 7.09
N GLY A 158 30.67 -3.81 6.62
CA GLY A 158 31.40 -5.00 7.06
C GLY A 158 32.88 -4.93 6.71
N MET A 159 33.21 -4.47 5.51
CA MET A 159 34.60 -4.21 5.11
C MET A 159 35.28 -3.17 6.02
N PHE A 160 34.59 -2.07 6.34
CA PHE A 160 35.11 -1.05 7.25
C PHE A 160 35.44 -1.64 8.63
N MET A 161 34.53 -2.46 9.19
CA MET A 161 34.78 -3.16 10.46
C MET A 161 35.95 -4.16 10.34
N SER A 162 36.10 -4.83 9.19
CA SER A 162 37.25 -5.70 8.90
C SER A 162 38.59 -4.97 8.99
N VAL A 163 38.67 -3.78 8.39
CA VAL A 163 39.89 -2.97 8.41
C VAL A 163 40.17 -2.44 9.82
N LEU A 164 39.13 -1.98 10.53
CA LEU A 164 39.22 -1.33 11.84
C LEU A 164 39.72 -2.27 12.96
N PHE A 165 39.17 -3.48 13.08
CA PHE A 165 39.48 -4.37 14.21
C PHE A 165 40.70 -5.26 13.99
N GLY A 166 41.11 -5.49 12.74
CA GLY A 166 42.30 -6.27 12.37
C GLY A 166 42.25 -7.78 12.69
N ARG A 167 41.35 -8.24 13.57
CA ARG A 167 41.09 -9.66 13.88
C ARG A 167 39.72 -10.08 13.37
N THR A 168 39.66 -11.22 12.69
CA THR A 168 38.45 -11.76 12.03
C THR A 168 37.27 -11.89 13.00
N GLY A 169 37.45 -12.54 14.14
CA GLY A 169 36.37 -12.76 15.11
C GLY A 169 35.80 -11.46 15.72
N ARG A 170 36.63 -10.44 15.96
CA ARG A 170 36.13 -9.14 16.46
C ARG A 170 35.42 -8.34 15.38
N ALA A 171 35.94 -8.38 14.15
CA ALA A 171 35.35 -7.69 13.01
C ALA A 171 33.96 -8.24 12.65
N THR A 172 33.79 -9.57 12.66
CA THR A 172 32.50 -10.20 12.38
C THR A 172 31.45 -9.82 13.42
N VAL A 173 31.78 -9.95 14.72
CA VAL A 173 30.87 -9.60 15.81
C VAL A 173 30.49 -8.12 15.77
N ALA A 174 31.46 -7.22 15.58
CA ALA A 174 31.18 -5.78 15.48
C ALA A 174 30.31 -5.43 14.27
N SER A 175 30.54 -6.09 13.12
CA SER A 175 29.73 -5.93 11.92
C SER A 175 28.29 -6.37 12.15
N PHE A 176 28.08 -7.54 12.74
CA PHE A 176 26.74 -8.05 13.09
C PHE A 176 26.01 -7.14 14.07
N ILE A 177 26.67 -6.72 15.16
CA ILE A 177 26.09 -5.79 16.13
C ILE A 177 25.67 -4.50 15.43
N THR A 178 26.52 -3.94 14.58
CA THR A 178 26.23 -2.68 13.88
C THR A 178 25.05 -2.85 12.93
N VAL A 179 24.98 -3.95 12.16
CA VAL A 179 23.86 -4.24 11.26
C VAL A 179 22.55 -4.41 12.04
N VAL A 180 22.56 -5.13 13.16
CA VAL A 180 21.38 -5.33 14.02
C VAL A 180 20.93 -4.00 14.64
N VAL A 181 21.87 -3.19 15.13
CA VAL A 181 21.57 -1.86 15.69
C VAL A 181 20.99 -0.94 14.61
N LEU A 182 21.50 -0.95 13.38
CA LEU A 182 20.91 -0.18 12.28
C LEU A 182 19.52 -0.71 11.87
N MET A 183 19.31 -2.02 11.99
CA MET A 183 18.05 -2.65 11.61
C MET A 183 16.93 -2.38 12.62
N ILE A 184 17.21 -2.60 13.92
CA ILE A 184 16.21 -2.58 14.99
C ILE A 184 16.25 -1.27 15.78
N GLY A 185 17.43 -0.67 15.97
CA GLY A 185 17.60 0.52 16.79
C GLY A 185 16.70 1.69 16.41
N PRO A 186 16.57 2.06 15.12
CA PRO A 186 15.70 3.16 14.72
C PRO A 186 14.21 2.83 14.91
N LEU A 187 13.80 1.57 14.72
CA LEU A 187 12.44 1.11 14.99
C LEU A 187 12.11 1.17 16.49
N PHE A 188 13.03 0.70 17.33
CA PHE A 188 12.89 0.73 18.78
C PHE A 188 12.80 2.16 19.31
N LEU A 189 13.65 3.06 18.80
CA LEU A 189 13.64 4.46 19.19
C LEU A 189 12.35 5.17 18.74
N ALA A 190 11.87 4.87 17.53
CA ALA A 190 10.59 5.38 17.05
C ALA A 190 9.42 4.88 17.91
N ALA A 191 9.39 3.59 18.27
CA ALA A 191 8.39 3.02 19.16
C ALA A 191 8.40 3.68 20.55
N LEU A 192 9.60 3.85 21.14
CA LEU A 192 9.75 4.50 22.44
C LEU A 192 9.23 5.95 22.40
N ILE A 193 9.60 6.73 21.39
CA ILE A 193 9.15 8.11 21.23
C ILE A 193 7.64 8.17 21.00
N GLY A 194 7.09 7.22 20.23
CA GLY A 194 5.66 7.13 19.98
C GLY A 194 4.86 6.91 21.26
N VAL A 195 5.31 5.97 22.10
CA VAL A 195 4.72 5.68 23.42
C VAL A 195 4.84 6.89 24.36
N VAL A 196 6.02 7.50 24.44
CA VAL A 196 6.27 8.63 25.37
C VAL A 196 5.48 9.88 24.97
N ARG A 197 5.30 10.14 23.68
CA ARG A 197 4.60 11.34 23.18
C ARG A 197 3.10 11.13 22.97
N GLY A 198 2.59 9.90 23.10
CA GLY A 198 1.19 9.57 22.79
C GLY A 198 0.82 9.94 21.35
N GLY A 199 1.78 9.91 20.44
CA GLY A 199 1.63 10.42 19.07
C GLY A 199 2.70 9.85 18.14
N GLU A 200 2.65 10.21 16.86
CA GLU A 200 3.54 9.61 15.85
C GLU A 200 5.00 10.06 15.99
N PRO A 201 5.98 9.14 15.92
CA PRO A 201 7.40 9.50 15.99
C PRO A 201 7.86 10.25 14.73
N PRO A 202 8.85 11.16 14.83
CA PRO A 202 9.40 11.85 13.68
C PRO A 202 10.01 10.88 12.64
N ARG A 203 9.59 11.01 11.36
CA ARG A 203 9.95 10.07 10.27
C ARG A 203 11.46 9.94 9.99
N TRP A 204 12.24 10.99 10.23
CA TRP A 204 13.70 10.95 10.04
C TRP A 204 14.40 9.97 10.97
N ILE A 205 13.78 9.61 12.11
CA ILE A 205 14.29 8.58 13.01
C ILE A 205 14.21 7.20 12.36
N LEU A 206 13.23 6.95 11.50
CA LEU A 206 13.06 5.67 10.80
C LEU A 206 13.92 5.55 9.54
N ALA A 207 14.44 6.67 9.02
CA ALA A 207 15.23 6.71 7.78
C ALA A 207 16.51 5.84 7.79
N PRO A 208 17.22 5.65 8.92
CA PRO A 208 18.37 4.74 8.95
C PRO A 208 17.99 3.27 8.93
N SER A 209 16.71 2.89 9.10
CA SER A 209 16.33 1.49 9.16
C SER A 209 16.08 0.92 7.75
N PRO A 210 16.67 -0.22 7.40
CA PRO A 210 16.45 -0.87 6.12
C PRO A 210 15.04 -1.48 6.02
N ILE A 211 14.46 -1.86 7.17
CA ILE A 211 13.11 -2.40 7.27
C ILE A 211 12.10 -1.33 6.88
N SER A 212 12.23 -0.11 7.42
CA SER A 212 11.35 1.01 7.06
C SER A 212 11.56 1.47 5.61
N ALA A 213 12.79 1.39 5.11
CA ALA A 213 13.09 1.67 3.71
C ALA A 213 12.33 0.71 2.79
N LEU A 214 12.42 -0.59 3.08
CA LEU A 214 11.77 -1.63 2.29
C LEU A 214 10.24 -1.59 2.45
N SER A 215 9.72 -1.43 3.67
CA SER A 215 8.28 -1.32 3.91
C SER A 215 7.67 -0.14 3.15
N SER A 216 8.36 1.00 3.12
CA SER A 216 7.91 2.16 2.34
C SER A 216 8.02 1.97 0.83
N ALA A 217 8.94 1.12 0.33
CA ALA A 217 9.01 0.78 -1.08
C ALA A 217 7.90 -0.19 -1.50
N LEU A 218 7.51 -1.08 -0.58
CA LEU A 218 6.45 -2.08 -0.74
C LEU A 218 5.04 -1.52 -0.49
N ALA A 219 4.92 -0.40 0.25
CA ALA A 219 3.64 0.17 0.68
C ALA A 219 2.56 0.27 -0.42
N PRO A 220 2.85 0.71 -1.67
CA PRO A 220 1.84 0.75 -2.73
C PRO A 220 1.28 -0.62 -3.14
N SER A 221 2.02 -1.68 -2.85
CA SER A 221 1.70 -3.06 -3.19
C SER A 221 1.29 -3.88 -1.97
N MET A 222 1.17 -3.29 -0.77
CA MET A 222 0.78 -4.00 0.45
C MET A 222 -0.66 -3.64 0.83
N ASN A 223 -1.49 -4.66 1.08
CA ASN A 223 -2.81 -4.47 1.64
C ASN A 223 -2.72 -4.44 3.17
N THR A 224 -3.20 -3.37 3.80
CA THR A 224 -3.21 -3.20 5.27
C THR A 224 -4.29 -4.00 5.98
N ASP A 225 -5.29 -4.51 5.24
CA ASP A 225 -6.51 -5.08 5.83
C ASP A 225 -6.44 -6.60 6.02
N MET A 226 -5.29 -7.22 5.76
CA MET A 226 -5.11 -8.67 5.94
C MET A 226 -4.83 -9.04 7.41
N GLY A 227 -5.86 -9.59 8.08
CA GLY A 227 -5.73 -10.29 9.36
C GLY A 227 -4.88 -11.56 9.27
N GLY A 228 -3.89 -11.69 10.17
CA GLY A 228 -2.98 -12.84 10.26
C GLY A 228 -1.57 -12.47 10.74
N VAL A 229 -0.56 -13.28 10.40
CA VAL A 229 0.87 -13.06 10.77
C VAL A 229 1.37 -11.67 10.33
N PHE A 230 0.88 -11.17 9.19
CA PHE A 230 1.18 -9.83 8.72
C PHE A 230 0.47 -8.73 9.48
N TYR A 231 -0.61 -8.96 10.23
CA TYR A 231 -1.19 -7.95 11.12
C TYR A 231 -0.26 -7.68 12.32
N VAL A 232 0.30 -8.72 12.94
CA VAL A 232 1.28 -8.60 14.05
C VAL A 232 2.60 -8.00 13.55
N LEU A 233 3.07 -8.50 12.40
CA LEU A 233 4.30 -8.00 11.77
C LEU A 233 4.09 -6.58 11.20
N SER A 234 2.89 -6.25 10.72
CA SER A 234 2.50 -4.89 10.38
C SER A 234 2.43 -4.04 11.64
N GLY A 235 1.88 -4.45 12.77
CA GLY A 235 1.93 -3.62 14.00
C GLY A 235 3.35 -3.15 14.36
N LEU A 236 4.36 -4.00 14.12
CA LEU A 236 5.79 -3.69 14.24
C LEU A 236 6.38 -2.88 13.06
N PHE A 237 5.87 -3.03 11.83
CA PHE A 237 6.39 -2.41 10.59
C PHE A 237 5.51 -1.31 9.96
N ASN A 238 4.32 -1.07 10.50
CA ASN A 238 3.29 -0.09 10.12
C ASN A 238 3.68 1.31 10.60
N MET A 239 4.74 1.42 11.41
CA MET A 239 5.41 2.69 11.71
C MET A 239 5.90 3.45 10.46
N GLY A 240 5.89 2.83 9.26
CA GLY A 240 6.23 3.46 7.98
C GLY A 240 5.12 3.54 6.93
N VAL A 241 3.89 3.11 7.25
CA VAL A 241 2.81 2.93 6.24
C VAL A 241 1.82 4.12 6.21
N ALA A 242 1.62 4.84 7.32
CA ALA A 242 0.76 6.03 7.33
C ALA A 242 1.54 7.32 6.96
N PRO A 243 1.21 8.02 5.86
CA PRO A 243 1.73 9.36 5.60
C PRO A 243 0.87 10.39 6.35
N ILE A 244 1.05 10.56 7.67
CA ILE A 244 0.27 11.58 8.41
C ILE A 244 1.18 12.47 9.24
N SER A 245 2.12 13.11 8.56
CA SER A 245 2.55 14.45 9.00
C SER A 245 1.79 15.48 8.16
N GLN A 246 0.87 16.21 8.78
CA GLN A 246 0.27 17.43 8.22
C GLN A 246 1.27 18.61 8.10
N ILE A 247 2.58 18.35 8.30
CA ILE A 247 3.65 19.36 8.38
C ILE A 247 4.89 18.93 7.56
N SER A 248 4.88 17.79 6.85
CA SER A 248 6.07 17.33 6.10
C SER A 248 5.68 16.69 4.79
N ILE A 249 6.46 17.01 3.75
CA ILE A 249 6.27 16.57 2.36
C ILE A 249 6.01 15.05 2.33
N PRO A 250 4.89 14.57 1.77
CA PRO A 250 4.50 13.17 1.75
C PRO A 250 5.35 12.37 0.74
N ARG A 251 6.64 12.19 1.07
CA ARG A 251 7.56 11.36 0.29
C ARG A 251 7.72 9.98 0.92
N PRO A 252 7.86 8.91 0.13
CA PRO A 252 8.23 7.59 0.65
C PRO A 252 9.56 7.64 1.41
N LEU A 253 9.69 6.89 2.51
CA LEU A 253 10.90 6.86 3.35
C LEU A 253 12.14 6.42 2.58
N TYR A 254 12.00 5.56 1.56
CA TYR A 254 13.15 5.11 0.76
C TYR A 254 13.91 6.26 0.09
N HIS A 255 13.26 7.40 -0.17
CA HIS A 255 13.93 8.60 -0.70
C HIS A 255 14.90 9.22 0.28
N TYR A 256 14.73 9.00 1.59
CA TYR A 256 15.64 9.50 2.61
C TYR A 256 16.68 8.44 2.99
N THR A 257 16.29 7.17 2.99
CA THR A 257 17.17 6.06 3.35
C THR A 257 18.27 5.86 2.31
N LEU A 258 17.97 5.93 1.01
CA LEU A 258 18.94 5.72 -0.06
C LEU A 258 20.05 6.80 -0.06
N PRO A 259 19.76 8.11 0.02
CA PRO A 259 20.78 9.13 0.22
C PRO A 259 21.58 8.91 1.51
N PHE A 260 20.93 8.57 2.61
CA PHE A 260 21.63 8.30 3.87
C PHE A 260 22.64 7.15 3.72
N TYR A 261 22.23 6.01 3.15
CA TYR A 261 23.10 4.86 2.95
C TYR A 261 24.21 5.12 1.94
N THR A 262 23.96 5.88 0.88
CA THR A 262 24.99 6.23 -0.12
C THR A 262 26.04 7.17 0.47
N ILE A 263 25.63 8.20 1.21
CA ILE A 263 26.52 9.10 1.96
C ILE A 263 27.34 8.32 2.98
N LEU A 264 26.69 7.48 3.78
CA LEU A 264 27.35 6.62 4.76
C LEU A 264 28.35 5.67 4.10
N SER A 265 27.98 5.06 2.98
CA SER A 265 28.85 4.15 2.22
C SER A 265 30.10 4.85 1.69
N VAL A 266 29.96 6.05 1.11
CA VAL A 266 31.10 6.83 0.61
C VAL A 266 32.03 7.20 1.76
N LEU A 267 31.50 7.66 2.89
CA LEU A 267 32.28 8.01 4.06
C LEU A 267 33.04 6.80 4.61
N LEU A 268 32.36 5.66 4.81
CA LEU A 268 32.96 4.44 5.32
C LEU A 268 33.99 3.85 4.36
N TYR A 269 33.72 3.87 3.05
CA TYR A 269 34.68 3.42 2.04
C TYR A 269 35.94 4.28 2.04
N MET A 270 35.78 5.61 2.06
CA MET A 270 36.91 6.55 2.16
C MET A 270 37.73 6.32 3.42
N LEU A 271 37.07 6.14 4.58
CA LEU A 271 37.75 5.89 5.84
C LEU A 271 38.50 4.55 5.81
N SER A 272 37.89 3.51 5.22
CA SER A 272 38.50 2.20 5.00
C SER A 272 39.77 2.28 4.12
N THR A 273 39.74 3.05 3.03
CA THR A 273 40.92 3.25 2.15
C THR A 273 42.08 3.98 2.83
N ARG A 274 41.83 4.70 3.92
CA ARG A 274 42.88 5.37 4.71
C ARG A 274 43.43 4.45 5.79
N LEU A 275 42.56 3.73 6.50
CA LEU A 275 42.95 2.77 7.55
C LEU A 275 43.79 1.60 7.02
N ILE A 276 43.71 1.29 5.73
CA ILE A 276 44.53 0.25 5.09
C ILE A 276 45.99 0.71 4.85
N GLN A 277 46.33 2.00 4.95
CA GLN A 277 47.70 2.45 4.70
C GLN A 277 48.61 2.21 5.91
N PRO A 278 49.71 1.43 5.80
CA PRO A 278 50.51 0.96 6.93
C PRO A 278 51.27 2.09 7.66
N THR A 279 51.69 3.14 6.96
CA THR A 279 52.57 4.19 7.51
C THR A 279 51.89 5.55 7.66
N ARG A 280 50.66 5.72 7.16
CA ARG A 280 50.04 7.04 6.99
C ARG A 280 48.60 7.19 7.48
N GLN A 281 48.12 6.24 8.28
CA GLN A 281 46.75 6.16 8.80
C GLN A 281 46.13 7.47 9.34
N TRP A 282 46.92 8.41 9.88
CA TRP A 282 46.40 9.66 10.49
C TRP A 282 46.99 10.98 9.94
N ARG A 283 47.89 10.93 8.95
CA ARG A 283 48.46 12.18 8.36
C ARG A 283 47.68 12.59 7.12
N LEU A 284 46.65 13.42 7.32
CA LEU A 284 45.83 13.96 6.25
C LEU A 284 46.62 14.96 5.39
N ARG A 285 46.89 14.62 4.13
CA ARG A 285 47.29 15.62 3.13
C ARG A 285 46.04 16.39 2.71
N TRP A 286 46.13 17.72 2.67
CA TRP A 286 45.02 18.58 2.23
C TRP A 286 44.51 18.18 0.83
N LYS A 287 45.37 17.74 -0.08
CA LYS A 287 44.93 17.27 -1.42
C LYS A 287 44.02 16.03 -1.36
N GLU A 288 44.27 15.10 -0.44
CA GLU A 288 43.46 13.88 -0.26
C GLU A 288 42.16 14.16 0.52
N LEU A 289 42.19 15.16 1.40
CA LEU A 289 40.99 15.68 2.06
C LEU A 289 40.09 16.41 1.05
N LEU A 290 40.65 17.28 0.21
CA LEU A 290 39.93 17.99 -0.84
C LEU A 290 39.32 17.01 -1.85
N ALA A 291 40.09 16.07 -2.39
CA ALA A 291 39.56 15.07 -3.31
C ALA A 291 38.41 14.27 -2.69
N GLY A 292 38.54 13.95 -1.40
CA GLY A 292 37.51 13.29 -0.62
C GLY A 292 36.24 14.12 -0.44
N VAL A 293 36.38 15.37 -0.01
CA VAL A 293 35.28 16.34 0.17
C VAL A 293 34.61 16.61 -1.17
N VAL A 294 35.36 16.75 -2.26
CA VAL A 294 34.81 16.91 -3.62
C VAL A 294 34.00 15.69 -4.02
N THR A 295 34.50 14.48 -3.79
CA THR A 295 33.75 13.24 -4.08
C THR A 295 32.44 13.19 -3.29
N PHE A 296 32.51 13.54 -1.99
CA PHE A 296 31.35 13.60 -1.12
C PHE A 296 30.33 14.66 -1.56
N LEU A 297 30.79 15.86 -1.93
CA LEU A 297 29.95 16.95 -2.44
C LEU A 297 29.33 16.61 -3.78
N VAL A 298 30.04 15.92 -4.68
CA VAL A 298 29.49 15.45 -5.96
C VAL A 298 28.40 14.42 -5.72
N VAL A 299 28.60 13.46 -4.81
CA VAL A 299 27.57 12.48 -4.45
C VAL A 299 26.36 13.17 -3.83
N ILE A 300 26.56 14.12 -2.92
CA ILE A 300 25.46 14.93 -2.36
C ILE A 300 24.76 15.72 -3.47
N ALA A 301 25.48 16.37 -4.38
CA ALA A 301 24.89 17.14 -5.47
C ALA A 301 24.08 16.26 -6.42
N LEU A 302 24.54 15.03 -6.70
CA LEU A 302 23.78 14.05 -7.49
C LEU A 302 22.52 13.56 -6.77
N LEU A 303 22.62 13.31 -5.46
CA LEU A 303 21.47 12.90 -4.64
C LEU A 303 20.45 14.03 -4.51
N VAL A 304 20.91 15.26 -4.25
CA VAL A 304 20.06 16.46 -4.21
C VAL A 304 19.45 16.74 -5.58
N GLY A 305 20.22 16.60 -6.67
CA GLY A 305 19.71 16.71 -8.03
C GLY A 305 18.61 15.68 -8.32
N GLY A 306 18.82 14.40 -7.99
CA GLY A 306 17.79 13.36 -8.09
C GLY A 306 16.58 13.62 -7.21
N PHE A 307 16.80 14.15 -6.00
CA PHE A 307 15.75 14.52 -5.05
C PHE A 307 14.90 15.71 -5.53
N LEU A 308 15.51 16.67 -6.22
CA LEU A 308 14.84 17.83 -6.82
C LEU A 308 14.10 17.44 -8.10
N LEU A 309 14.69 16.58 -8.95
CA LEU A 309 14.03 16.07 -10.16
C LEU A 309 12.79 15.23 -9.85
N THR A 310 12.78 14.56 -8.70
CA THR A 310 11.64 13.76 -8.24
C THR A 310 10.66 14.56 -7.36
N ALA A 311 10.99 15.80 -7.00
CA ALA A 311 10.21 16.62 -6.07
C ALA A 311 8.78 16.88 -6.55
N ASN A 312 8.62 17.35 -7.79
CA ASN A 312 7.32 17.68 -8.37
C ASN A 312 6.35 16.48 -8.41
N ARG A 313 6.86 15.24 -8.39
CA ARG A 313 6.01 14.03 -8.49
C ARG A 313 5.27 13.70 -7.18
N TYR A 314 5.83 14.07 -6.04
CA TYR A 314 5.27 13.74 -4.71
C TYR A 314 4.65 14.95 -4.01
N GLU A 315 4.95 16.17 -4.44
CA GLU A 315 4.39 17.40 -3.87
C GLU A 315 2.93 17.66 -4.32
N TRP A 316 2.48 17.02 -5.40
CA TRP A 316 1.05 17.03 -5.80
C TRP A 316 0.20 15.97 -5.10
N SER A 317 0.79 15.01 -4.38
CA SER A 317 0.03 14.09 -3.52
C SER A 317 -0.12 14.69 -2.12
N SER A 318 -0.72 15.87 -2.01
CA SER A 318 -1.12 16.40 -0.70
C SER A 318 -2.17 15.46 -0.08
N PRO A 319 -2.09 15.15 1.23
CA PRO A 319 -3.25 14.63 1.93
C PRO A 319 -4.37 15.66 1.76
N VAL A 320 -5.48 15.21 1.22
CA VAL A 320 -6.71 15.99 1.07
C VAL A 320 -7.09 16.54 2.44
N ARG A 321 -6.71 17.79 2.73
CA ARG A 321 -7.35 18.57 3.79
C ARG A 321 -8.56 19.23 3.13
N ASN A 322 -9.74 18.70 3.40
CA ASN A 322 -11.04 19.24 3.00
C ASN A 322 -11.35 19.26 1.49
N GLY A 323 -11.06 18.20 0.74
CA GLY A 323 -11.59 18.00 -0.63
C GLY A 323 -11.09 18.95 -1.73
N THR A 324 -10.23 19.93 -1.40
CA THR A 324 -9.80 20.97 -2.35
C THR A 324 -8.28 21.05 -2.45
N ASN A 325 -7.76 21.19 -3.68
CA ASN A 325 -6.37 21.57 -3.91
C ASN A 325 -6.09 22.97 -3.33
N PRO A 326 -4.82 23.35 -3.11
CA PRO A 326 -4.43 24.71 -2.67
C PRO A 326 -4.98 25.83 -3.56
N ASP A 327 -5.39 25.49 -4.78
CA ASP A 327 -5.89 26.37 -5.83
C ASP A 327 -7.43 26.48 -5.85
N GLY A 328 -8.13 25.92 -4.85
CA GLY A 328 -9.59 26.00 -4.71
C GLY A 328 -10.39 25.13 -5.69
N ARG A 329 -9.72 24.30 -6.50
CA ARG A 329 -10.37 23.31 -7.37
C ARG A 329 -10.62 22.01 -6.60
N PRO A 330 -11.74 21.31 -6.85
CA PRO A 330 -11.93 19.97 -6.32
C PRO A 330 -10.76 19.09 -6.76
N ALA A 331 -10.18 18.36 -5.82
CA ALA A 331 -9.08 17.46 -6.11
C ALA A 331 -9.57 16.37 -7.07
N ILE A 332 -9.17 16.45 -8.34
CA ILE A 332 -9.29 15.31 -9.25
C ILE A 332 -8.28 14.30 -8.71
N MET A 333 -8.75 13.30 -7.97
CA MET A 333 -7.96 12.08 -7.76
C MET A 333 -7.50 11.63 -9.15
N PRO A 334 -6.20 11.42 -9.39
CA PRO A 334 -5.84 10.51 -10.47
C PRO A 334 -6.51 9.20 -10.07
N LEU A 335 -7.58 8.83 -10.78
CA LEU A 335 -8.16 7.50 -10.70
C LEU A 335 -6.97 6.52 -10.67
N PRO A 336 -6.92 5.57 -9.72
CA PRO A 336 -5.91 4.53 -9.76
C PRO A 336 -5.96 4.00 -11.19
N ALA A 337 -4.84 4.09 -11.92
CA ALA A 337 -4.80 3.87 -13.36
C ALA A 337 -5.70 2.69 -13.67
N GLN A 338 -6.90 3.01 -14.21
CA GLN A 338 -7.94 2.02 -14.43
C GLN A 338 -7.22 0.98 -15.29
N GLN A 339 -7.13 -0.25 -14.77
CA GLN A 339 -6.65 -1.34 -15.60
C GLN A 339 -7.55 -1.28 -16.83
N VAL A 340 -6.98 -0.88 -17.96
CA VAL A 340 -7.60 -1.09 -19.24
C VAL A 340 -7.65 -2.60 -19.34
N PHE A 341 -8.76 -3.18 -18.87
CA PHE A 341 -9.13 -4.51 -19.28
C PHE A 341 -9.12 -4.43 -20.81
N PRO A 342 -8.30 -5.23 -21.52
CA PRO A 342 -8.47 -5.31 -22.95
C PRO A 342 -9.94 -5.66 -23.16
N ASP A 343 -10.65 -4.80 -23.92
CA ASP A 343 -12.03 -5.06 -24.34
C ASP A 343 -12.11 -6.54 -24.67
N LYS A 344 -13.01 -7.26 -23.99
CA LYS A 344 -13.37 -8.60 -24.44
C LYS A 344 -13.72 -8.42 -25.90
N GLN A 345 -12.90 -8.98 -26.80
CA GLN A 345 -13.26 -9.13 -28.19
C GLN A 345 -14.61 -9.84 -28.20
N VAL A 346 -15.65 -9.07 -28.42
CA VAL A 346 -16.96 -9.59 -28.76
C VAL A 346 -16.75 -10.25 -30.11
N VAL A 347 -16.55 -11.57 -30.09
CA VAL A 347 -16.58 -12.39 -31.29
C VAL A 347 -17.95 -12.12 -31.93
N PRO A 348 -18.02 -11.56 -33.15
CA PRO A 348 -19.30 -11.32 -33.79
C PRO A 348 -19.87 -12.68 -34.18
N VAL A 349 -20.97 -13.08 -33.54
CA VAL A 349 -21.83 -14.15 -34.03
C VAL A 349 -22.39 -13.67 -35.37
N MET A 350 -22.13 -14.42 -36.45
CA MET A 350 -22.71 -14.13 -37.77
C MET A 350 -24.25 -14.19 -37.70
N PRO A 351 -24.97 -13.33 -38.43
CA PRO A 351 -26.43 -13.45 -38.53
C PRO A 351 -26.80 -14.59 -39.49
N GLU A 352 -27.74 -15.43 -39.06
CA GLU A 352 -28.50 -16.30 -39.97
C GLU A 352 -29.38 -15.46 -40.91
N GLU A 353 -29.58 -16.04 -42.09
CA GLU A 353 -30.03 -15.48 -43.35
C GLU A 353 -31.48 -14.95 -43.34
N ASN A 354 -31.67 -13.68 -43.77
CA ASN A 354 -32.98 -13.09 -44.03
C ASN A 354 -33.52 -13.53 -45.40
N THR A 355 -34.77 -13.99 -45.45
CA THR A 355 -35.63 -13.93 -46.66
C THR A 355 -36.57 -12.70 -46.56
N PRO A 356 -36.99 -12.09 -47.70
CA PRO A 356 -37.08 -10.63 -47.83
C PRO A 356 -38.44 -9.99 -47.56
N THR A 357 -38.36 -8.71 -47.17
CA THR A 357 -39.37 -7.62 -47.13
C THR A 357 -40.10 -7.41 -48.47
N PRO A 358 -41.27 -6.73 -48.52
CA PRO A 358 -41.31 -5.26 -48.66
C PRO A 358 -42.52 -4.64 -47.91
N ALA A 359 -42.68 -3.35 -47.62
CA ALA A 359 -41.97 -2.09 -47.84
C ALA A 359 -42.65 -1.07 -46.90
N ALA A 360 -41.90 -0.08 -46.40
CA ALA A 360 -42.44 1.26 -46.17
C ALA A 360 -41.30 2.26 -46.00
N ASP A 361 -41.24 3.11 -47.02
CA ASP A 361 -40.52 4.35 -47.21
C ASP A 361 -40.48 5.34 -46.02
N GLN A 362 -39.37 6.11 -46.01
CA GLN A 362 -39.23 7.53 -45.62
C GLN A 362 -39.02 7.95 -44.14
N THR A 363 -37.74 8.20 -43.83
CA THR A 363 -37.15 9.49 -43.37
C THR A 363 -37.95 10.42 -42.45
N SER A 364 -37.49 10.63 -41.20
CA SER A 364 -36.96 11.92 -40.67
C SER A 364 -36.93 12.04 -39.12
N THR A 365 -35.72 12.22 -38.56
CA THR A 365 -35.34 13.06 -37.38
C THR A 365 -35.86 12.73 -35.94
N PRO A 366 -35.31 13.37 -34.88
CA PRO A 366 -34.64 12.72 -33.74
C PRO A 366 -35.56 12.50 -32.51
N VAL A 367 -35.29 11.48 -31.69
CA VAL A 367 -36.04 11.28 -30.44
C VAL A 367 -35.31 11.94 -29.26
N GLY A 368 -35.81 13.12 -28.90
CA GLY A 368 -35.74 13.65 -27.54
C GLY A 368 -36.88 13.10 -26.67
N ALA A 369 -36.68 13.24 -25.36
CA ALA A 369 -37.59 13.07 -24.23
C ALA A 369 -39.11 12.91 -24.51
N SER A 370 -39.69 11.85 -23.94
CA SER A 370 -40.93 11.88 -23.13
C SER A 370 -41.39 10.45 -22.83
N SER A 371 -41.15 9.94 -21.61
CA SER A 371 -41.97 8.85 -21.07
C SER A 371 -43.15 9.49 -20.35
N ASN A 372 -44.31 9.49 -21.01
CA ASN A 372 -45.62 9.81 -20.41
C ASN A 372 -45.96 8.76 -19.36
N GLN A 373 -45.51 8.97 -18.14
CA GLN A 373 -46.00 8.30 -16.95
C GLN A 373 -46.61 9.41 -16.08
N GLU A 374 -47.88 9.30 -15.71
CA GLU A 374 -48.50 10.25 -14.78
C GLU A 374 -47.60 10.39 -13.55
N PRO A 375 -47.33 11.62 -13.07
CA PRO A 375 -46.50 11.81 -11.89
C PRO A 375 -47.14 11.04 -10.74
N MET A 376 -46.40 10.05 -10.24
CA MET A 376 -46.82 9.23 -9.11
C MET A 376 -47.18 10.16 -7.95
N SER A 377 -48.38 10.01 -7.37
CA SER A 377 -48.86 10.93 -6.33
C SER A 377 -47.94 10.95 -5.11
N ASP A 378 -47.78 12.11 -4.49
CA ASP A 378 -46.96 12.28 -3.26
C ASP A 378 -47.38 11.31 -2.14
N GLU A 379 -48.65 10.90 -2.10
CA GLU A 379 -49.16 9.91 -1.14
C GLU A 379 -48.61 8.50 -1.41
N THR A 380 -48.54 8.11 -2.68
CA THR A 380 -47.95 6.83 -3.12
C THR A 380 -46.43 6.82 -2.93
N GLN A 381 -45.76 7.93 -3.22
CA GLN A 381 -44.32 8.08 -2.99
C GLN A 381 -43.98 8.01 -1.49
N ALA A 382 -44.79 8.64 -0.63
CA ALA A 382 -44.63 8.56 0.81
C ALA A 382 -44.80 7.13 1.36
N GLU A 383 -45.71 6.34 0.78
CA GLU A 383 -45.88 4.93 1.13
C GLU A 383 -44.66 4.09 0.78
N ILE A 384 -44.10 4.29 -0.43
CA ILE A 384 -42.90 3.61 -0.92
C ILE A 384 -41.68 3.93 -0.04
N TYR A 385 -41.41 5.21 0.21
CA TYR A 385 -40.27 5.62 1.05
C TYR A 385 -40.43 5.15 2.51
N ALA A 386 -41.64 5.16 3.06
CA ALA A 386 -41.89 4.66 4.41
C ALA A 386 -41.68 3.14 4.51
N ALA A 387 -42.07 2.36 3.49
CA ALA A 387 -41.84 0.92 3.45
C ALA A 387 -40.33 0.59 3.41
N VAL A 388 -39.57 1.31 2.58
CA VAL A 388 -38.09 1.15 2.50
C VAL A 388 -37.43 1.52 3.83
N ALA A 389 -37.79 2.67 4.41
CA ALA A 389 -37.24 3.12 5.69
C ALA A 389 -37.49 2.12 6.82
N ARG A 390 -38.71 1.55 6.88
CA ARG A 390 -39.07 0.51 7.86
C ARG A 390 -38.28 -0.77 7.66
N GLN A 391 -38.16 -1.26 6.43
CA GLN A 391 -37.40 -2.47 6.12
C GLN A 391 -35.92 -2.31 6.49
N LEU A 392 -35.33 -1.17 6.13
CA LEU A 392 -33.93 -0.84 6.40
C LEU A 392 -33.66 -0.67 7.90
N PHE A 393 -34.59 -0.06 8.64
CA PHE A 393 -34.45 0.16 10.09
C PHE A 393 -34.68 -1.11 10.93
N THR A 394 -35.64 -1.95 10.55
CA THR A 394 -36.09 -3.09 11.38
C THR A 394 -35.49 -4.44 11.01
N VAL A 395 -35.15 -4.66 9.73
CA VAL A 395 -34.70 -5.98 9.23
C VAL A 395 -33.27 -5.93 8.71
N ASP A 396 -32.94 -4.94 7.88
CA ASP A 396 -31.65 -4.88 7.17
C ASP A 396 -30.59 -4.01 7.86
N ASN A 397 -30.79 -3.68 9.14
CA ASN A 397 -29.77 -2.99 9.91
C ASN A 397 -28.57 -3.93 10.16
N THR A 398 -27.35 -3.41 10.04
CA THR A 398 -26.11 -4.20 10.16
C THR A 398 -25.78 -4.62 11.60
N VAL A 399 -26.63 -4.27 12.57
CA VAL A 399 -26.41 -4.51 14.01
C VAL A 399 -27.09 -5.79 14.53
N GLY A 400 -27.89 -6.46 13.70
CA GLY A 400 -28.56 -7.72 14.06
C GLY A 400 -29.65 -7.53 15.12
N THR A 401 -30.04 -8.60 15.81
CA THR A 401 -31.16 -8.62 16.78
C THR A 401 -30.97 -7.79 18.05
N ASN A 402 -29.79 -7.19 18.25
CA ASN A 402 -29.46 -6.31 19.37
C ASN A 402 -29.14 -4.89 18.86
N ALA A 403 -30.01 -4.32 18.02
CA ALA A 403 -29.84 -2.94 17.57
C ALA A 403 -29.83 -1.99 18.79
N PRO A 404 -28.88 -1.02 18.85
CA PRO A 404 -28.91 0.03 19.86
C PRO A 404 -30.25 0.76 19.79
N ASN A 405 -30.77 1.15 20.95
CA ASN A 405 -32.05 1.81 21.07
C ASN A 405 -31.91 3.26 20.58
N TRP A 406 -31.85 3.45 19.27
CA TRP A 406 -31.64 4.77 18.66
C TRP A 406 -32.77 5.71 19.08
N VAL A 407 -32.39 6.86 19.62
CA VAL A 407 -33.31 7.90 20.10
C VAL A 407 -33.69 8.86 18.96
N GLY A 408 -32.82 8.99 17.94
CA GLY A 408 -33.04 9.85 16.77
C GLY A 408 -32.85 9.15 15.43
N LEU A 409 -33.72 9.47 14.46
CA LEU A 409 -33.60 9.02 13.07
C LEU A 409 -33.59 10.22 12.13
N TYR A 410 -32.46 10.49 11.50
CA TYR A 410 -32.30 11.56 10.52
C TYR A 410 -32.62 11.06 9.12
N LEU A 411 -33.59 11.66 8.46
CA LEU A 411 -33.93 11.40 7.06
C LEU A 411 -33.40 12.54 6.19
N VAL A 412 -32.67 12.20 5.12
CA VAL A 412 -32.16 13.16 4.15
C VAL A 412 -33.25 13.49 3.13
N SER A 413 -33.52 14.79 2.93
CA SER A 413 -34.58 15.27 2.03
C SER A 413 -34.16 15.42 0.57
N LEU A 414 -32.90 15.14 0.25
CA LEU A 414 -32.33 15.16 -1.10
C LEU A 414 -32.02 13.72 -1.52
N THR A 415 -32.56 13.28 -2.66
CA THR A 415 -32.30 11.93 -3.17
C THR A 415 -30.93 11.81 -3.82
N ASP A 416 -30.30 10.65 -3.70
CA ASP A 416 -29.04 10.33 -4.38
C ASP A 416 -29.01 8.84 -4.77
N ASP A 417 -29.09 8.56 -6.08
CA ASP A 417 -29.11 7.22 -6.63
C ASP A 417 -27.78 6.46 -6.46
N ARG A 418 -26.66 7.18 -6.23
CA ARG A 418 -25.30 6.61 -6.09
C ARG A 418 -25.10 5.81 -4.81
N ILE A 419 -26.11 5.81 -3.96
CA ILE A 419 -26.06 5.31 -2.59
C ILE A 419 -26.34 3.81 -2.50
N GLY A 420 -27.14 3.25 -3.43
CA GLY A 420 -27.38 1.81 -3.51
C GLY A 420 -26.26 1.12 -4.29
N ASP A 421 -26.31 1.23 -5.62
CA ASP A 421 -25.28 0.71 -6.52
C ASP A 421 -24.53 1.86 -7.22
N PRO A 422 -23.22 2.05 -6.96
CA PRO A 422 -22.42 3.10 -7.59
C PRO A 422 -22.30 2.97 -9.12
N ASN A 423 -22.69 1.83 -9.71
CA ASN A 423 -22.54 1.53 -11.13
C ASN A 423 -23.84 1.64 -11.93
N GLU A 424 -24.99 1.88 -11.31
CA GLU A 424 -26.26 2.06 -12.03
C GLU A 424 -26.40 3.49 -12.60
N PRO A 425 -27.16 3.67 -13.71
CA PRO A 425 -27.45 5.00 -14.27
C PRO A 425 -28.14 5.89 -13.22
N THR A 426 -27.58 7.08 -12.99
CA THR A 426 -28.07 8.00 -11.95
C THR A 426 -29.03 9.02 -12.54
N GLY A 427 -30.18 9.21 -11.90
CA GLY A 427 -31.05 10.36 -12.15
C GLY A 427 -30.51 11.62 -11.49
N ASP A 428 -31.03 12.79 -11.90
CA ASP A 428 -30.74 14.04 -11.18
C ASP A 428 -31.34 13.98 -9.75
N PRO A 429 -30.66 14.51 -8.72
CA PRO A 429 -31.17 14.59 -7.36
C PRO A 429 -32.51 15.35 -7.28
N VAL A 430 -33.47 14.77 -6.56
CA VAL A 430 -34.81 15.33 -6.33
C VAL A 430 -34.93 15.76 -4.87
N VAL A 431 -35.44 16.97 -4.65
CA VAL A 431 -35.75 17.48 -3.30
C VAL A 431 -37.19 17.12 -2.96
N PHE A 432 -37.40 16.52 -1.79
CA PHE A 432 -38.73 16.16 -1.31
C PHE A 432 -39.65 17.37 -1.08
N SER A 433 -40.90 17.27 -1.56
CA SER A 433 -41.94 18.27 -1.32
C SER A 433 -42.34 18.29 0.16
N LYS A 434 -42.84 19.41 0.68
CA LYS A 434 -43.28 19.51 2.09
C LYS A 434 -44.41 18.53 2.42
N ASP A 435 -45.28 18.25 1.45
CA ASP A 435 -46.40 17.34 1.59
C ASP A 435 -45.90 15.89 1.68
N LEU A 436 -44.93 15.50 0.86
CA LEU A 436 -44.27 14.19 0.93
C LEU A 436 -43.51 13.97 2.24
N LEU A 437 -42.80 14.98 2.74
CA LEU A 437 -42.13 14.93 4.04
C LEU A 437 -43.13 14.67 5.18
N SER A 438 -44.30 15.33 5.14
CA SER A 438 -45.35 15.16 6.14
C SER A 438 -46.01 13.77 6.06
N GLY A 439 -46.22 13.25 4.85
CA GLY A 439 -46.76 11.92 4.61
C GLY A 439 -45.83 10.81 5.11
N ILE A 440 -44.52 10.94 4.87
CA ILE A 440 -43.51 10.01 5.39
C ILE A 440 -43.48 10.07 6.93
N ALA A 441 -43.43 11.26 7.51
CA ALA A 441 -43.39 11.42 8.97
C ALA A 441 -44.64 10.85 9.67
N GLN A 442 -45.82 11.02 9.09
CA GLN A 442 -47.07 10.42 9.61
C GLN A 442 -47.02 8.89 9.59
N ARG A 443 -46.42 8.29 8.55
CA ARG A 443 -46.30 6.83 8.40
C ARG A 443 -45.14 6.22 9.19
N LEU A 444 -44.17 7.01 9.65
CA LEU A 444 -43.10 6.55 10.57
C LEU A 444 -43.35 6.92 12.04
N GLY A 445 -44.48 7.57 12.37
CA GLY A 445 -44.77 8.06 13.73
C GLY A 445 -44.98 6.98 14.80
N ASP A 446 -45.07 5.71 14.39
CA ASP A 446 -45.15 4.52 15.24
C ASP A 446 -43.78 3.93 15.62
N LEU A 447 -42.70 4.38 14.97
CA LEU A 447 -41.35 3.94 15.30
C LEU A 447 -40.83 4.62 16.58
N PRO A 448 -40.05 3.90 17.42
CA PRO A 448 -39.50 4.45 18.67
C PRO A 448 -38.59 5.69 18.53
N PRO A 449 -37.73 5.85 17.50
CA PRO A 449 -36.90 7.05 17.35
C PRO A 449 -37.69 8.29 16.90
N LYS A 450 -37.25 9.46 17.35
CA LYS A 450 -37.77 10.74 16.84
C LYS A 450 -37.22 11.01 15.43
N VAL A 451 -38.12 11.10 14.44
CA VAL A 451 -37.77 11.41 13.05
C VAL A 451 -37.41 12.89 12.92
N MET A 452 -36.24 13.18 12.35
CA MET A 452 -35.70 14.51 12.10
C MET A 452 -35.27 14.64 10.64
N TRP A 453 -35.40 15.82 10.04
CA TRP A 453 -35.12 16.03 8.61
C TRP A 453 -33.88 16.89 8.41
N ILE A 454 -33.00 16.48 7.50
CA ILE A 454 -31.77 17.18 7.11
C ILE A 454 -31.68 17.30 5.59
N GLN A 455 -31.03 18.35 5.06
CA GLN A 455 -30.96 18.56 3.61
C GLN A 455 -29.90 17.69 2.94
N GLY A 456 -28.77 17.49 3.60
CA GLY A 456 -27.74 16.55 3.17
C GLY A 456 -27.14 15.79 4.35
N LYS A 457 -26.44 14.69 4.06
CA LYS A 457 -25.74 13.88 5.07
C LYS A 457 -24.76 14.70 5.93
N GLY A 458 -24.21 15.79 5.38
CA GLY A 458 -23.28 16.69 6.08
C GLY A 458 -23.91 17.64 7.11
N ASP A 459 -25.24 17.72 7.17
CA ASP A 459 -25.95 18.59 8.12
C ASP A 459 -26.23 17.91 9.47
N ALA A 460 -26.00 16.59 9.57
CA ALA A 460 -26.07 15.88 10.83
C ALA A 460 -24.87 16.25 11.73
N SER A 461 -25.10 16.41 13.03
CA SER A 461 -24.04 16.68 14.00
C SER A 461 -23.22 15.41 14.23
N VAL A 462 -22.07 15.31 13.56
CA VAL A 462 -21.16 14.17 13.61
C VAL A 462 -19.92 14.52 14.45
N ASP A 463 -19.57 13.69 15.43
CA ASP A 463 -18.31 13.84 16.17
C ASP A 463 -17.12 13.56 15.22
N PRO A 464 -16.20 14.52 15.02
CA PRO A 464 -15.09 14.38 14.08
C PRO A 464 -14.04 13.33 14.49
N LYS A 465 -14.08 12.81 15.72
CA LYS A 465 -13.15 11.78 16.22
C LYS A 465 -13.73 10.37 16.20
N THR A 466 -15.03 10.22 16.48
CA THR A 466 -15.69 8.90 16.56
C THR A 466 -16.61 8.62 15.37
N GLY A 467 -16.93 9.63 14.56
CA GLY A 467 -17.88 9.54 13.47
C GLY A 467 -19.33 9.39 13.94
N GLU A 468 -19.58 9.41 15.26
CA GLU A 468 -20.91 9.21 15.85
C GLU A 468 -21.85 10.37 15.53
N VAL A 469 -23.09 10.04 15.18
CA VAL A 469 -24.18 11.01 14.98
C VAL A 469 -24.84 11.24 16.33
N ASP A 470 -24.81 12.48 16.83
CA ASP A 470 -25.31 12.85 18.16
C ASP A 470 -24.86 11.91 19.30
N GLY A 471 -23.56 11.62 19.37
CA GLY A 471 -22.99 10.80 20.45
C GLY A 471 -23.36 9.30 20.41
N GLY A 472 -23.80 8.80 19.24
CA GLY A 472 -24.00 7.38 18.99
C GLY A 472 -25.45 6.91 19.15
N GLU A 473 -26.37 7.81 19.50
CA GLU A 473 -27.78 7.51 19.73
C GLU A 473 -28.66 7.73 18.50
N SER A 474 -28.10 8.15 17.36
CA SER A 474 -28.87 8.46 16.14
C SER A 474 -28.32 7.78 14.88
N ALA A 475 -29.22 7.53 13.91
CA ALA A 475 -28.88 7.00 12.60
C ALA A 475 -29.36 7.93 11.47
N VAL A 476 -28.69 7.89 10.32
CA VAL A 476 -29.02 8.70 9.13
C VAL A 476 -29.45 7.78 7.99
N ILE A 477 -30.62 8.00 7.41
CA ILE A 477 -31.10 7.33 6.20
C ILE A 477 -31.07 8.29 5.02
N THR A 478 -30.50 7.84 3.91
CA THR A 478 -30.54 8.57 2.63
C THR A 478 -31.22 7.72 1.58
N PHE A 479 -32.12 8.31 0.81
CA PHE A 479 -32.90 7.64 -0.23
C PHE A 479 -32.42 8.01 -1.63
N GLY A 480 -32.65 7.14 -2.61
CA GLY A 480 -32.56 7.43 -4.03
C GLY A 480 -33.91 7.81 -4.63
N ASN A 481 -33.89 8.06 -5.94
CA ASN A 481 -35.07 8.29 -6.76
C ASN A 481 -35.91 7.02 -6.89
N ILE A 482 -37.21 7.23 -7.17
CA ILE A 482 -38.15 6.17 -7.49
C ILE A 482 -38.04 5.87 -8.98
N HIS A 483 -37.57 4.66 -9.31
CA HIS A 483 -37.44 4.19 -10.69
C HIS A 483 -38.54 3.14 -10.99
N PRO A 484 -39.64 3.52 -11.67
CA PRO A 484 -40.69 2.57 -12.04
C PRO A 484 -40.25 1.68 -13.20
N GLN A 485 -40.47 0.39 -13.07
CA GLN A 485 -40.07 -0.62 -14.05
C GLN A 485 -41.27 -1.08 -14.89
N LYS A 486 -41.00 -1.60 -16.10
CA LYS A 486 -42.04 -2.02 -17.08
C LYS A 486 -42.94 -3.17 -16.59
N ASP A 487 -42.50 -3.90 -15.56
CA ASP A 487 -43.21 -5.02 -14.94
C ASP A 487 -44.17 -4.59 -13.81
N GLY A 488 -44.26 -3.28 -13.53
CA GLY A 488 -45.10 -2.72 -12.47
C GLY A 488 -44.42 -2.70 -11.10
N THR A 489 -43.16 -3.12 -11.00
CA THR A 489 -42.35 -2.95 -9.79
C THR A 489 -41.67 -1.59 -9.75
N VAL A 490 -41.19 -1.20 -8.58
CA VAL A 490 -40.49 0.06 -8.35
C VAL A 490 -39.16 -0.23 -7.68
N HIS A 491 -38.09 0.38 -8.19
CA HIS A 491 -36.76 0.31 -7.58
C HIS A 491 -36.44 1.59 -6.82
N VAL A 492 -35.98 1.45 -5.57
CA VAL A 492 -35.55 2.58 -4.72
C VAL A 492 -34.26 2.20 -4.01
N SER A 493 -33.20 2.96 -4.20
CA SER A 493 -31.97 2.81 -3.42
C SER A 493 -32.10 3.48 -2.06
N ALA A 494 -31.49 2.90 -1.03
CA ALA A 494 -31.41 3.51 0.28
C ALA A 494 -30.13 3.09 0.99
N SER A 495 -29.60 3.99 1.82
CA SER A 495 -28.54 3.67 2.79
C SER A 495 -28.91 4.05 4.20
N LEU A 496 -28.34 3.32 5.13
CA LEU A 496 -28.34 3.59 6.56
C LEU A 496 -26.91 3.80 7.02
N TYR A 497 -26.68 4.90 7.74
CA TYR A 497 -25.39 5.25 8.33
C TYR A 497 -25.56 5.49 9.82
N PHE A 498 -24.80 4.78 10.66
CA PHE A 498 -24.76 5.02 12.10
C PHE A 498 -23.31 4.92 12.59
N ALA A 499 -22.68 6.07 12.80
CA ALA A 499 -21.34 6.19 13.33
C ALA A 499 -20.20 5.52 12.51
N SER A 500 -19.01 5.43 13.09
CA SER A 500 -17.91 4.54 12.66
C SER A 500 -18.23 3.04 12.87
N LEU A 501 -19.46 2.68 13.23
CA LEU A 501 -19.85 1.32 13.62
C LEU A 501 -20.47 0.53 12.47
N GLY A 502 -21.09 1.21 11.49
CA GLY A 502 -21.61 0.54 10.31
C GLY A 502 -22.30 1.46 9.32
N ALA A 503 -22.14 1.14 8.04
CA ALA A 503 -22.91 1.73 6.96
C ALA A 503 -23.37 0.65 5.98
N THR A 504 -24.60 0.74 5.49
CA THR A 504 -25.15 -0.21 4.52
C THR A 504 -25.92 0.51 3.44
N GLY A 505 -25.85 0.04 2.20
CA GLY A 505 -26.61 0.54 1.08
C GLY A 505 -27.07 -0.58 0.16
N LYS A 506 -28.33 -0.51 -0.26
CA LYS A 506 -29.00 -1.51 -1.10
C LYS A 506 -30.05 -0.86 -2.00
N THR A 507 -30.37 -1.50 -3.13
CA THR A 507 -31.52 -1.14 -3.97
C THR A 507 -32.67 -2.11 -3.72
N TYR A 508 -33.81 -1.57 -3.29
CA TYR A 508 -35.00 -2.34 -2.94
C TYR A 508 -35.97 -2.42 -4.12
N ILE A 509 -36.52 -3.61 -4.34
CA ILE A 509 -37.63 -3.85 -5.27
C ILE A 509 -38.92 -3.83 -4.45
N LEU A 510 -39.84 -2.95 -4.81
CA LEU A 510 -41.19 -2.88 -4.24
C LEU A 510 -42.24 -3.30 -5.26
N SER A 511 -43.24 -4.03 -4.80
CA SER A 511 -44.44 -4.32 -5.58
C SER A 511 -45.69 -3.93 -4.79
N ASN A 512 -46.74 -3.55 -5.52
CA ASN A 512 -48.04 -3.29 -4.92
C ASN A 512 -48.79 -4.61 -4.77
N THR A 513 -49.00 -5.04 -3.53
CA THR A 513 -49.81 -6.21 -3.20
C THR A 513 -51.04 -5.74 -2.42
N ASP A 514 -52.23 -5.99 -2.96
CA ASP A 514 -53.53 -5.67 -2.36
C ASP A 514 -53.70 -4.19 -1.96
N GLY A 515 -53.17 -3.26 -2.77
CA GLY A 515 -53.28 -1.82 -2.52
C GLY A 515 -52.27 -1.28 -1.51
N THR A 516 -51.26 -2.07 -1.13
CA THR A 516 -50.15 -1.65 -0.26
C THR A 516 -48.80 -1.92 -0.92
N TRP A 517 -47.89 -0.95 -0.86
CA TRP A 517 -46.52 -1.12 -1.36
C TRP A 517 -45.65 -1.85 -0.34
N LYS A 518 -45.08 -3.00 -0.75
CA LYS A 518 -44.21 -3.82 0.09
C LYS A 518 -42.90 -4.12 -0.62
N VAL A 519 -41.83 -4.18 0.17
CA VAL A 519 -40.52 -4.64 -0.30
C VAL A 519 -40.61 -6.14 -0.58
N THR A 520 -40.38 -6.54 -1.84
CA THR A 520 -40.43 -7.94 -2.28
C THR A 520 -39.05 -8.55 -2.54
N GLY A 521 -38.00 -7.73 -2.60
CA GLY A 521 -36.63 -8.19 -2.77
C GLY A 521 -35.63 -7.03 -2.87
N THR A 522 -34.37 -7.36 -3.15
CA THR A 522 -33.30 -6.42 -3.43
C THR A 522 -32.67 -6.72 -4.80
N THR A 523 -32.04 -5.72 -5.40
CA THR A 523 -31.34 -5.81 -6.70
C THR A 523 -30.05 -4.99 -6.66
N GLY A 524 -29.13 -5.24 -7.60
CA GLY A 524 -27.87 -4.51 -7.72
C GLY A 524 -26.81 -4.91 -6.68
N ALA A 525 -25.74 -4.12 -6.63
CA ALA A 525 -24.68 -4.29 -5.63
C ALA A 525 -25.17 -3.89 -4.23
N GLU A 526 -24.95 -4.76 -3.25
CA GLU A 526 -25.13 -4.44 -1.82
C GLU A 526 -23.77 -4.18 -1.20
N TRP A 527 -23.65 -3.12 -0.40
CA TRP A 527 -22.43 -2.83 0.33
C TRP A 527 -22.70 -2.65 1.82
N ILE A 528 -21.76 -3.15 2.63
CA ILE A 528 -21.74 -3.04 4.09
C ILE A 528 -20.31 -2.63 4.48
N SER A 529 -20.18 -1.56 5.26
CA SER A 529 -18.92 -1.00 5.75
C SER A 529 -18.91 -0.91 7.26
#